data_AF-A0A495Z4N5-F1
#
_entry.id   AF-A0A495Z4N5-F1
#
_cell.length_a   1.000
_cell.length_b   1.000
_cell.length_c   1.000
_cell.angle_alpha   90.00
_cell.angle_beta   90.00
_cell.angle_gamma   90.00
#
_symmetry.space_group_name_H-M   'P 1'
#
loop_
_entity.id
_entity.type
_entity.pdbx_description
1 polymer ?
#
loop_
_entity_poly.entity_id
_entity_poly.type
_entity_poly.pdbx_seq_one_letter_code
_entity_poly.pdbx_strand_id
1 'polypeptide(L)'
;MASTPRLVVEVFEHVNFHGRKITLVESIPNTTEIGAQDVISSIKIYQGPGFTASPNYKAIFHEHANYKGRRLVLAPGFYPNIHEIPYNFGDAITAISFSPAAHPTPPVYGAVPVVIEVFRDVDFSGQRSLIMRDVSSMFEIGMNDMISSVRIQRGPNFPFSGCHIIFYEHVNFEGRRINLDLNSREFQKSVRNLRELPHSQSFSDIMSSIKIVPLGVFRVLIVVGDNLTGEPAVLQSLTTLEGLEFQYTTVHINDNPDNRGDPNNAIKLSNVTLSNYDIIWFTWFATGHDGEYFVEDADDAIKDFVRKGGVVWTSAMDNNIVPPDGVHASETAWRGDWLPVDRHPIDVVGAEDANVTITEDGQKTGMFTWPHKINVDNLVTDDHWVTNDPSYQKLVVREDNGGPIGIQLQWGDGYYVGFAVDTRDAHKTAVAKPLIENTLCYLASLAWQTSPRQPLKGRYRTSQNNDIMF
;
A
#
# COMPACT_ATOMS: atom_id res chain seq x y z
N MET A 1 -35.62 -16.45 -2.38
CA MET A 1 -35.12 -15.12 -2.77
C MET A 1 -33.70 -15.29 -3.24
N ALA A 2 -33.40 -14.96 -4.51
CA ALA A 2 -32.03 -15.09 -5.03
C ALA A 2 -31.13 -14.08 -4.29
N SER A 3 -30.13 -14.57 -3.56
CA SER A 3 -29.14 -13.72 -2.92
C SER A 3 -28.40 -12.92 -4.00
N THR A 4 -28.30 -11.61 -3.84
CA THR A 4 -27.51 -10.77 -4.74
C THR A 4 -26.05 -11.25 -4.75
N PRO A 5 -25.46 -11.47 -5.94
CA PRO A 5 -24.12 -12.04 -6.02
C PRO A 5 -23.11 -11.05 -5.45
N ARG A 6 -22.24 -11.54 -4.56
CA ARG A 6 -21.19 -10.73 -3.91
C ARG A 6 -19.97 -10.59 -4.81
N LEU A 7 -19.64 -11.61 -5.57
CA LEU A 7 -18.59 -11.60 -6.58
C LEU A 7 -19.15 -12.06 -7.92
N VAL A 8 -18.58 -11.55 -9.00
CA VAL A 8 -18.75 -12.08 -10.35
C VAL A 8 -17.38 -12.52 -10.82
N VAL A 9 -17.19 -13.83 -11.01
CA VAL A 9 -15.92 -14.42 -11.44
C VAL A 9 -16.02 -14.81 -12.90
N GLU A 10 -15.06 -14.38 -13.71
CA GLU A 10 -14.88 -14.88 -15.07
C GLU A 10 -13.59 -15.71 -15.12
N VAL A 11 -13.70 -16.95 -15.56
CA VAL A 11 -12.55 -17.85 -15.79
C VAL A 11 -12.36 -18.05 -17.28
N PHE A 12 -11.10 -18.15 -17.71
CA PHE A 12 -10.70 -18.21 -19.11
C PHE A 12 -9.77 -19.39 -19.35
N GLU A 13 -9.97 -20.05 -20.49
CA GLU A 13 -9.20 -21.22 -20.93
C GLU A 13 -7.73 -20.91 -21.21
N HIS A 14 -7.41 -19.68 -21.63
CA HIS A 14 -6.04 -19.28 -21.93
C HIS A 14 -5.59 -18.13 -21.04
N VAL A 15 -4.28 -17.94 -20.98
CA VAL A 15 -3.66 -16.78 -20.33
C VAL A 15 -4.08 -15.47 -21.00
N ASN A 16 -3.93 -14.37 -20.27
CA ASN A 16 -4.29 -13.01 -20.65
C ASN A 16 -5.77 -12.86 -21.07
N PHE A 17 -6.67 -13.66 -20.48
CA PHE A 17 -8.12 -13.59 -20.68
C PHE A 17 -8.59 -13.95 -22.10
N HIS A 18 -7.90 -14.88 -22.75
CA HIS A 18 -8.27 -15.42 -24.07
C HIS A 18 -8.93 -16.80 -23.96
N GLY A 19 -9.43 -17.30 -25.09
CA GLY A 19 -10.07 -18.62 -25.16
C GLY A 19 -11.51 -18.60 -24.64
N ARG A 20 -12.04 -19.79 -24.32
CA ARG A 20 -13.40 -19.93 -23.79
C ARG A 20 -13.52 -19.22 -22.43
N LYS A 21 -14.60 -18.45 -22.25
CA LYS A 21 -14.94 -17.74 -21.02
C LYS A 21 -16.14 -18.38 -20.33
N ILE A 22 -16.08 -18.52 -19.01
CA ILE A 22 -17.22 -18.92 -18.16
C ILE A 22 -17.39 -17.90 -17.04
N THR A 23 -18.63 -17.47 -16.78
CA THR A 23 -18.98 -16.53 -15.72
C THR A 23 -19.69 -17.26 -14.58
N LEU A 24 -19.24 -17.02 -13.35
CA LEU A 24 -19.67 -17.70 -12.14
C LEU A 24 -20.05 -16.68 -11.08
N VAL A 25 -21.13 -16.97 -10.35
CA VAL A 25 -21.61 -16.16 -9.23
C VAL A 25 -21.92 -16.99 -7.98
N GLU A 26 -21.76 -18.31 -8.08
CA GLU A 26 -22.03 -19.29 -7.02
C GLU A 26 -20.95 -20.38 -7.00
N SER A 27 -20.84 -21.09 -5.87
CA SER A 27 -19.79 -22.09 -5.68
C SER A 27 -20.05 -23.32 -6.56
N ILE A 28 -18.99 -23.83 -7.20
CA ILE A 28 -19.00 -24.99 -8.08
C ILE A 28 -18.19 -26.11 -7.41
N PRO A 29 -18.81 -27.23 -6.98
CA PRO A 29 -18.10 -28.32 -6.31
C PRO A 29 -17.25 -29.16 -7.28
N ASN A 30 -17.54 -29.13 -8.58
CA ASN A 30 -16.75 -29.79 -9.62
C ASN A 30 -16.82 -29.00 -10.95
N THR A 31 -15.69 -28.51 -11.45
CA THR A 31 -15.63 -27.72 -12.70
C THR A 31 -15.91 -28.52 -13.97
N THR A 32 -15.96 -29.85 -13.90
CA THR A 32 -16.47 -30.71 -14.98
C THR A 32 -17.92 -30.34 -15.34
N GLU A 33 -18.73 -29.93 -14.36
CA GLU A 33 -20.15 -29.55 -14.56
C GLU A 33 -20.33 -28.33 -15.46
N ILE A 34 -19.32 -27.46 -15.52
CA ILE A 34 -19.28 -26.26 -16.35
C ILE A 34 -18.35 -26.42 -17.56
N GLY A 35 -17.75 -27.59 -17.74
CA GLY A 35 -16.78 -27.88 -18.80
C GLY A 35 -15.51 -27.03 -18.71
N ALA A 36 -15.02 -26.78 -17.49
CA ALA A 36 -13.83 -26.00 -17.18
C ALA A 36 -12.77 -26.78 -16.38
N GLN A 37 -12.89 -28.12 -16.36
CA GLN A 37 -11.97 -29.00 -15.64
C GLN A 37 -10.55 -28.83 -16.17
N ASP A 38 -9.61 -28.45 -15.30
CA ASP A 38 -8.17 -28.43 -15.58
C ASP A 38 -7.79 -27.66 -16.86
N VAL A 39 -8.49 -26.56 -17.14
CA VAL A 39 -8.20 -25.70 -18.30
C VAL A 39 -8.18 -24.20 -17.95
N ILE A 40 -8.43 -23.85 -16.68
CA ILE A 40 -8.51 -22.45 -16.28
C ILE A 40 -7.10 -21.87 -16.18
N SER A 41 -6.79 -20.90 -17.04
CA SER A 41 -5.46 -20.30 -17.15
C SER A 41 -5.41 -18.82 -16.74
N SER A 42 -6.54 -18.12 -16.78
CA SER A 42 -6.65 -16.74 -16.28
C SER A 42 -8.04 -16.43 -15.71
N ILE A 43 -8.11 -15.46 -14.80
CA ILE A 43 -9.29 -15.20 -13.96
C ILE A 43 -9.50 -13.69 -13.80
N LYS A 44 -10.74 -13.22 -13.95
CA LYS A 44 -11.17 -11.88 -13.54
C LYS A 44 -12.19 -12.00 -12.42
N ILE A 45 -12.03 -11.21 -11.37
CA ILE A 45 -12.94 -11.22 -10.21
C ILE A 45 -13.44 -9.80 -9.99
N TYR A 46 -14.72 -9.60 -10.21
CA TYR A 46 -15.40 -8.32 -10.04
C TYR A 46 -16.18 -8.31 -8.73
N GLN A 47 -16.29 -7.12 -8.12
CA GLN A 47 -17.22 -6.87 -7.03
C GLN A 47 -18.65 -6.92 -7.59
N GLY A 48 -19.48 -7.81 -7.06
CA GLY A 48 -20.90 -7.91 -7.40
C GLY A 48 -21.77 -6.92 -6.60
N PRO A 49 -23.06 -6.79 -6.94
CA PRO A 49 -23.97 -5.86 -6.25
C PRO A 49 -24.10 -6.10 -4.74
N GLY A 50 -23.86 -7.33 -4.27
CA GLY A 50 -23.90 -7.69 -2.85
C GLY A 50 -22.58 -7.52 -2.10
N PHE A 51 -21.50 -7.07 -2.75
CA PHE A 51 -20.16 -7.04 -2.17
C PHE A 51 -20.07 -6.14 -0.93
N THR A 52 -20.77 -5.01 -0.92
CA THR A 52 -20.75 -4.04 0.19
C THR A 52 -21.24 -4.61 1.53
N ALA A 53 -22.08 -5.65 1.50
CA ALA A 53 -22.54 -6.33 2.70
C ALA A 53 -21.47 -7.26 3.33
N SER A 54 -20.39 -7.56 2.60
CA SER A 54 -19.27 -8.35 3.08
C SER A 54 -18.00 -8.04 2.26
N PRO A 55 -17.30 -6.93 2.56
CA PRO A 55 -16.23 -6.38 1.71
C PRO A 55 -14.98 -7.28 1.61
N ASN A 56 -14.94 -8.40 2.36
CA ASN A 56 -13.83 -9.35 2.38
C ASN A 56 -14.09 -10.63 1.58
N TYR A 57 -15.18 -10.67 0.78
CA TYR A 57 -15.51 -11.84 -0.02
C TYR A 57 -14.41 -12.15 -1.05
N LYS A 58 -13.92 -13.39 -1.05
CA LYS A 58 -12.88 -13.88 -1.96
C LYS A 58 -13.36 -15.13 -2.69
N ALA A 59 -12.84 -15.34 -3.89
CA ALA A 59 -12.98 -16.61 -4.59
C ALA A 59 -11.85 -17.54 -4.16
N ILE A 60 -12.15 -18.81 -3.95
CA ILE A 60 -11.19 -19.85 -3.61
C ILE A 60 -11.27 -20.90 -4.70
N PHE A 61 -10.16 -21.11 -5.40
CA PHE A 61 -9.99 -22.14 -6.40
C PHE A 61 -9.26 -23.31 -5.74
N HIS A 62 -9.79 -24.52 -5.92
CA HIS A 62 -9.35 -25.72 -5.25
C HIS A 62 -8.84 -26.74 -6.26
N GLU A 63 -7.75 -27.40 -5.89
CA GLU A 63 -7.09 -28.41 -6.71
C GLU A 63 -7.96 -29.67 -6.89
N HIS A 64 -8.85 -29.96 -5.93
CA HIS A 64 -9.69 -31.14 -5.95
C HIS A 64 -11.17 -30.80 -5.76
N ALA A 65 -12.01 -31.70 -6.28
CA ALA A 65 -13.46 -31.61 -6.16
C ALA A 65 -13.90 -31.52 -4.69
N ASN A 66 -15.08 -30.91 -4.48
CA ASN A 66 -15.66 -30.68 -3.16
C ASN A 66 -14.75 -29.86 -2.23
N TYR A 67 -14.06 -28.87 -2.80
CA TYR A 67 -13.30 -27.85 -2.06
C TYR A 67 -12.12 -28.40 -1.27
N LYS A 68 -11.37 -29.33 -1.88
CA LYS A 68 -10.22 -30.03 -1.27
C LYS A 68 -8.91 -29.71 -2.00
N GLY A 69 -7.79 -30.15 -1.41
CA GLY A 69 -6.46 -30.00 -1.99
C GLY A 69 -5.84 -28.63 -1.76
N ARG A 70 -4.83 -28.26 -2.56
CA ARG A 70 -4.26 -26.92 -2.51
C ARG A 70 -5.31 -25.88 -2.89
N ARG A 71 -5.12 -24.66 -2.38
CA ARG A 71 -6.07 -23.54 -2.52
C ARG A 71 -5.37 -22.31 -3.08
N LEU A 72 -5.99 -21.71 -4.10
CA LEU A 72 -5.68 -20.41 -4.63
C LEU A 72 -6.81 -19.46 -4.23
N VAL A 73 -6.56 -18.58 -3.27
CA VAL A 73 -7.55 -17.62 -2.76
C VAL A 73 -7.30 -16.28 -3.43
N LEU A 74 -8.26 -15.80 -4.20
CA LEU A 74 -8.15 -14.59 -4.99
C LEU A 74 -9.19 -13.55 -4.54
N ALA A 75 -8.70 -12.35 -4.24
CA ALA A 75 -9.55 -11.18 -4.03
C ALA A 75 -10.08 -10.64 -5.37
N PRO A 76 -11.04 -9.70 -5.37
CA PRO A 76 -11.35 -8.92 -6.57
C PRO A 76 -10.07 -8.40 -7.24
N GLY A 77 -9.95 -8.60 -8.55
CA GLY A 77 -8.71 -8.38 -9.27
C GLY A 77 -8.63 -9.17 -10.58
N PHE A 78 -7.50 -9.04 -11.26
CA PHE A 78 -7.25 -9.59 -12.59
C PHE A 78 -6.00 -10.45 -12.54
N TYR A 79 -6.16 -11.73 -12.88
CA TYR A 79 -5.14 -12.77 -12.76
C TYR A 79 -4.88 -13.34 -14.16
N PRO A 80 -4.04 -12.68 -14.95
CA PRO A 80 -3.84 -12.98 -16.38
C PRO A 80 -3.06 -14.27 -16.60
N ASN A 81 -2.32 -14.77 -15.62
CA ASN A 81 -1.66 -16.05 -15.71
C ASN A 81 -1.55 -16.66 -14.30
N ILE A 82 -2.22 -17.78 -14.08
CA ILE A 82 -2.12 -18.51 -12.80
C ILE A 82 -1.16 -19.71 -12.85
N HIS A 83 -0.51 -19.95 -14.00
CA HIS A 83 0.50 -20.99 -14.18
C HIS A 83 1.87 -20.56 -13.64
N GLU A 84 2.15 -19.26 -13.70
CA GLU A 84 3.44 -18.71 -13.32
C GLU A 84 3.49 -18.36 -11.83
N ILE A 85 4.70 -18.16 -11.33
CA ILE A 85 4.94 -17.60 -10.00
C ILE A 85 4.21 -16.25 -9.91
N PRO A 86 3.48 -15.97 -8.81
CA PRO A 86 3.55 -16.70 -7.53
C PRO A 86 2.47 -17.77 -7.30
N TYR A 87 1.58 -18.01 -8.27
CA TYR A 87 0.44 -18.90 -8.04
C TYR A 87 0.76 -20.36 -8.26
N ASN A 88 1.48 -20.67 -9.35
CA ASN A 88 1.83 -22.04 -9.74
C ASN A 88 0.66 -23.03 -9.53
N PHE A 89 -0.54 -22.60 -9.94
CA PHE A 89 -1.78 -23.33 -9.72
C PHE A 89 -2.32 -23.89 -11.02
N GLY A 90 -2.31 -23.06 -12.07
CA GLY A 90 -2.58 -23.46 -13.45
C GLY A 90 -3.83 -24.32 -13.66
N ASP A 91 -3.71 -25.25 -14.60
CA ASP A 91 -4.68 -26.26 -15.02
C ASP A 91 -4.93 -27.35 -13.95
N ALA A 92 -5.10 -26.95 -12.69
CA ALA A 92 -5.41 -27.85 -11.58
C ALA A 92 -6.76 -27.52 -10.92
N ILE A 93 -7.47 -26.49 -11.39
CA ILE A 93 -8.71 -26.01 -10.77
C ILE A 93 -9.86 -26.99 -11.02
N THR A 94 -10.24 -27.71 -9.97
CA THR A 94 -11.34 -28.68 -9.97
C THR A 94 -12.58 -28.21 -9.20
N ALA A 95 -12.46 -27.24 -8.28
CA ALA A 95 -13.62 -26.66 -7.58
C ALA A 95 -13.42 -25.17 -7.28
N ILE A 96 -14.53 -24.43 -7.16
CA ILE A 96 -14.54 -22.98 -6.93
C ILE A 96 -15.54 -22.65 -5.82
N SER A 97 -15.11 -21.99 -4.75
CA SER A 97 -15.99 -21.57 -3.66
C SER A 97 -15.79 -20.10 -3.30
N PHE A 98 -16.66 -19.55 -2.46
CA PHE A 98 -16.56 -18.16 -2.01
C PHE A 98 -16.57 -18.06 -0.49
N SER A 99 -15.70 -17.22 0.09
CA SER A 99 -15.64 -17.02 1.54
C SER A 99 -15.23 -15.59 1.92
N PRO A 100 -15.85 -14.98 2.96
CA PRO A 100 -15.41 -13.69 3.52
C PRO A 100 -14.19 -13.80 4.45
N ALA A 101 -13.86 -15.01 4.91
CA ALA A 101 -12.85 -15.25 5.95
C ALA A 101 -11.54 -15.82 5.42
N ALA A 102 -11.42 -16.02 4.10
CA ALA A 102 -10.20 -16.60 3.52
C ALA A 102 -9.08 -15.55 3.46
N HIS A 103 -7.84 -15.93 3.78
CA HIS A 103 -6.68 -15.09 3.50
C HIS A 103 -6.30 -15.26 2.03
N PRO A 104 -6.08 -14.18 1.27
CA PRO A 104 -5.71 -14.29 -0.14
C PRO A 104 -4.39 -15.04 -0.28
N THR A 105 -4.26 -15.85 -1.32
CA THR A 105 -2.97 -16.36 -1.77
C THR A 105 -2.23 -15.19 -2.39
N PRO A 106 -1.08 -14.80 -1.84
CA PRO A 106 -0.28 -13.75 -2.45
C PRO A 106 0.10 -14.13 -3.89
N PRO A 107 0.20 -13.15 -4.80
CA PRO A 107 -0.02 -11.72 -4.59
C PRO A 107 -1.51 -11.38 -4.74
N VAL A 108 -2.00 -10.47 -3.89
CA VAL A 108 -3.36 -9.95 -3.98
C VAL A 108 -3.38 -8.85 -5.03
N TYR A 109 -3.75 -9.08 -6.30
CA TYR A 109 -3.51 -8.09 -7.37
C TYR A 109 -4.18 -6.73 -7.22
N GLY A 110 -5.09 -6.56 -6.26
CA GLY A 110 -5.61 -5.25 -5.85
C GLY A 110 -6.02 -4.40 -7.06
N ALA A 111 -5.75 -3.10 -6.95
CA ALA A 111 -5.90 -2.17 -8.06
C ALA A 111 -4.84 -2.39 -9.15
N VAL A 112 -5.27 -2.46 -10.41
CA VAL A 112 -4.37 -2.57 -11.57
C VAL A 112 -4.47 -1.32 -12.45
N PRO A 113 -3.55 -0.35 -12.30
CA PRO A 113 -3.57 0.92 -13.05
C PRO A 113 -3.20 0.70 -14.50
N VAL A 114 -2.18 -0.12 -14.76
CA VAL A 114 -1.63 -0.44 -16.08
C VAL A 114 -1.30 -1.92 -16.15
N VAL A 115 -1.28 -2.44 -17.37
CA VAL A 115 -0.77 -3.76 -17.69
C VAL A 115 0.43 -3.55 -18.62
N ILE A 116 1.59 -4.02 -18.20
CA ILE A 116 2.86 -3.81 -18.90
C ILE A 116 3.36 -5.17 -19.39
N GLU A 117 3.51 -5.32 -20.70
CA GLU A 117 4.20 -6.45 -21.30
C GLU A 117 5.65 -6.05 -21.60
N VAL A 118 6.58 -6.80 -21.05
CA VAL A 118 8.01 -6.64 -21.32
C VAL A 118 8.52 -7.82 -22.14
N PHE A 119 9.43 -7.55 -23.07
CA PHE A 119 9.95 -8.53 -24.02
C PHE A 119 11.47 -8.50 -24.03
N ARG A 120 12.07 -9.70 -24.10
CA ARG A 120 13.52 -9.86 -24.15
C ARG A 120 14.12 -9.20 -25.38
N ASP A 121 13.47 -9.35 -26.52
CA ASP A 121 13.99 -8.86 -27.79
C ASP A 121 13.23 -7.61 -28.25
N VAL A 122 13.78 -6.94 -29.26
CA VAL A 122 13.12 -5.81 -29.94
C VAL A 122 11.86 -6.25 -30.69
N ASP A 123 11.02 -5.29 -31.07
CA ASP A 123 9.77 -5.49 -31.81
C ASP A 123 8.81 -6.50 -31.16
N PHE A 124 8.83 -6.59 -29.83
CA PHE A 124 7.94 -7.41 -29.01
C PHE A 124 8.10 -8.91 -29.26
N SER A 125 9.35 -9.36 -29.41
CA SER A 125 9.70 -10.75 -29.65
C SER A 125 10.51 -11.36 -28.50
N GLY A 126 10.78 -12.66 -28.57
CA GLY A 126 11.49 -13.39 -27.52
C GLY A 126 10.64 -13.73 -26.30
N GLN A 127 11.32 -13.98 -25.17
CA GLN A 127 10.65 -14.23 -23.89
C GLN A 127 9.80 -13.00 -23.53
N ARG A 128 8.58 -13.25 -23.03
CA ARG A 128 7.63 -12.21 -22.60
C ARG A 128 7.29 -12.39 -21.12
N SER A 129 7.14 -11.29 -20.40
CA SER A 129 6.62 -11.27 -19.02
C SER A 129 5.61 -10.13 -18.85
N LEU A 130 4.78 -10.25 -17.81
CA LEU A 130 3.73 -9.30 -17.51
C LEU A 130 3.98 -8.64 -16.15
N ILE A 131 3.92 -7.32 -16.13
CA ILE A 131 4.09 -6.50 -14.94
C ILE A 131 2.81 -5.70 -14.72
N MET A 132 2.25 -5.79 -13.52
CA MET A 132 1.02 -5.08 -13.12
C MET A 132 1.24 -4.24 -11.85
N ARG A 133 2.45 -4.29 -11.28
CA ARG A 133 2.83 -3.70 -10.00
C ARG A 133 4.30 -3.32 -10.01
N ASP A 134 4.68 -2.58 -8.98
CA ASP A 134 6.08 -2.42 -8.62
C ASP A 134 6.77 -3.79 -8.55
N VAL A 135 7.96 -3.87 -9.13
CA VAL A 135 8.85 -5.03 -9.01
C VAL A 135 10.19 -4.49 -8.55
N SER A 136 10.55 -4.75 -7.30
CA SER A 136 11.84 -4.35 -6.71
C SER A 136 13.01 -5.13 -7.30
N SER A 137 12.78 -6.33 -7.82
CA SER A 137 13.82 -7.13 -8.46
C SER A 137 13.28 -7.90 -9.65
N MET A 138 13.72 -7.57 -10.86
CA MET A 138 13.29 -8.24 -12.10
C MET A 138 13.74 -9.71 -12.18
N PHE A 139 14.63 -10.15 -11.27
CA PHE A 139 14.93 -11.56 -11.06
C PHE A 139 13.67 -12.35 -10.67
N GLU A 140 12.75 -11.74 -9.91
CA GLU A 140 11.50 -12.36 -9.46
C GLU A 140 10.57 -12.77 -10.61
N ILE A 141 10.70 -12.09 -11.75
CA ILE A 141 9.90 -12.34 -12.96
C ILE A 141 10.74 -12.91 -14.12
N GLY A 142 12.01 -13.27 -13.86
CA GLY A 142 12.91 -13.88 -14.84
C GLY A 142 13.29 -12.98 -16.02
N MET A 143 13.33 -11.65 -15.82
CA MET A 143 13.58 -10.64 -16.88
C MET A 143 14.71 -9.65 -16.54
N ASN A 144 15.51 -9.92 -15.52
CA ASN A 144 16.57 -9.01 -15.07
C ASN A 144 17.58 -8.70 -16.18
N ASP A 145 17.78 -7.42 -16.48
CA ASP A 145 18.73 -6.91 -17.47
C ASP A 145 18.57 -7.52 -18.87
N MET A 146 17.33 -7.90 -19.21
CA MET A 146 17.01 -8.56 -20.48
C MET A 146 15.97 -7.84 -21.31
N ILE A 147 15.37 -6.74 -20.84
CA ILE A 147 14.21 -6.14 -21.50
C ILE A 147 14.66 -5.22 -22.65
N SER A 148 14.21 -5.47 -23.88
CA SER A 148 14.52 -4.62 -25.04
C SER A 148 13.31 -3.94 -25.67
N SER A 149 12.09 -4.42 -25.40
CA SER A 149 10.86 -3.74 -25.86
C SER A 149 9.70 -3.90 -24.88
N VAL A 150 8.78 -2.92 -24.89
CA VAL A 150 7.72 -2.79 -23.89
C VAL A 150 6.40 -2.34 -24.52
N ARG A 151 5.30 -2.94 -24.09
CA ARG A 151 3.93 -2.43 -24.34
C ARG A 151 3.27 -2.12 -23.00
N ILE A 152 2.71 -0.92 -22.90
CA ILE A 152 1.97 -0.46 -21.74
C ILE A 152 0.55 -0.22 -22.22
N GLN A 153 -0.42 -0.79 -21.54
CA GLN A 153 -1.84 -0.51 -21.77
C GLN A 153 -2.52 -0.15 -20.47
N ARG A 154 -3.64 0.57 -20.57
CA ARG A 154 -4.47 0.85 -19.40
C ARG A 154 -4.91 -0.44 -18.73
N GLY A 155 -4.77 -0.45 -17.43
CA GLY A 155 -5.42 -1.42 -16.57
C GLY A 155 -6.88 -1.01 -16.31
N PRO A 156 -7.66 -1.92 -15.75
CA PRO A 156 -9.07 -1.70 -15.42
C PRO A 156 -9.28 -0.56 -14.42
N ASN A 157 -8.25 -0.19 -13.67
CA ASN A 157 -8.28 0.87 -12.67
C ASN A 157 -7.40 2.06 -13.05
N PHE A 158 -7.19 2.28 -14.35
CA PHE A 158 -6.33 3.37 -14.82
C PHE A 158 -6.79 4.73 -14.24
N PRO A 159 -5.89 5.48 -13.59
CA PRO A 159 -6.21 6.78 -13.00
C PRO A 159 -6.55 7.83 -14.07
N PHE A 160 -7.50 8.71 -13.77
CA PHE A 160 -7.89 9.79 -14.68
C PHE A 160 -6.76 10.78 -14.96
N SER A 161 -5.81 10.94 -14.04
CA SER A 161 -4.68 11.85 -14.20
C SER A 161 -3.52 11.25 -15.01
N GLY A 162 -3.55 9.94 -15.29
CA GLY A 162 -2.47 9.21 -15.95
C GLY A 162 -1.60 8.41 -14.97
N CYS A 163 -0.63 7.69 -15.50
CA CYS A 163 0.26 6.82 -14.72
C CYS A 163 1.69 7.01 -15.20
N HIS A 164 2.62 7.17 -14.26
CA HIS A 164 4.06 7.09 -14.55
C HIS A 164 4.52 5.65 -14.39
N ILE A 165 5.36 5.20 -15.31
CA ILE A 165 6.04 3.90 -15.25
C ILE A 165 7.53 4.22 -15.28
N ILE A 166 8.24 3.87 -14.21
CA ILE A 166 9.64 4.22 -14.03
C ILE A 166 10.45 2.94 -13.98
N PHE A 167 11.29 2.71 -14.98
CA PHE A 167 12.25 1.61 -14.98
C PHE A 167 13.58 2.07 -14.39
N TYR A 168 14.26 1.18 -13.68
CA TYR A 168 15.51 1.46 -12.98
C TYR A 168 16.62 0.52 -13.40
N GLU A 169 17.83 1.07 -13.43
CA GLU A 169 19.05 0.36 -13.79
C GLU A 169 19.43 -0.72 -12.76
N HIS A 170 19.08 -0.52 -11.50
CA HIS A 170 19.40 -1.45 -10.42
C HIS A 170 18.13 -1.95 -9.73
N VAL A 171 18.28 -3.03 -8.95
CA VAL A 171 17.23 -3.52 -8.06
C VAL A 171 16.88 -2.45 -7.02
N ASN A 172 15.73 -2.63 -6.35
CA ASN A 172 15.22 -1.76 -5.29
C ASN A 172 15.07 -0.30 -5.73
N PHE A 173 14.74 -0.05 -7.00
CA PHE A 173 14.43 1.28 -7.54
C PHE A 173 15.63 2.25 -7.54
N GLU A 174 16.84 1.72 -7.74
CA GLU A 174 18.08 2.48 -7.73
C GLU A 174 18.71 2.71 -9.11
N GLY A 175 19.68 3.61 -9.17
CA GLY A 175 20.45 3.90 -10.38
C GLY A 175 19.76 4.86 -11.33
N ARG A 176 20.14 4.82 -12.61
CA ARG A 176 19.49 5.65 -13.63
C ARG A 176 18.04 5.21 -13.84
N ARG A 177 17.18 6.14 -14.29
CA ARG A 177 15.75 5.88 -14.53
C ARG A 177 15.30 6.20 -15.96
N ILE A 178 14.38 5.38 -16.47
CA ILE A 178 13.62 5.63 -17.70
C ILE A 178 12.17 5.90 -17.31
N ASN A 179 11.66 7.07 -17.66
CA ASN A 179 10.26 7.44 -17.40
C ASN A 179 9.42 7.20 -18.66
N LEU A 180 8.44 6.31 -18.56
CA LEU A 180 7.42 6.09 -19.58
C LEU A 180 6.06 6.48 -19.02
N ASP A 181 5.50 7.56 -19.54
CA ASP A 181 4.19 8.03 -19.08
C ASP A 181 3.09 7.50 -19.98
N LEU A 182 1.96 7.13 -19.37
CA LEU A 182 0.69 6.95 -20.06
C LEU A 182 -0.28 8.02 -19.55
N ASN A 183 -0.57 9.03 -20.37
CA ASN A 183 -1.42 10.14 -19.94
C ASN A 183 -2.92 9.80 -20.01
N SER A 184 -3.76 10.71 -19.50
CA SER A 184 -5.21 10.58 -19.41
C SER A 184 -5.94 10.37 -20.76
N ARG A 185 -5.28 10.63 -21.89
CA ARG A 185 -5.83 10.46 -23.26
C ARG A 185 -5.24 9.26 -24.00
N GLU A 186 -4.12 8.70 -23.53
CA GLU A 186 -3.45 7.56 -24.16
C GLU A 186 -3.98 6.24 -23.61
N PHE A 187 -4.44 5.33 -24.48
CA PHE A 187 -4.92 4.00 -24.08
C PHE A 187 -3.79 2.95 -24.03
N GLN A 188 -2.75 3.17 -24.81
CA GLN A 188 -1.58 2.33 -24.88
C GLN A 188 -0.36 3.14 -25.27
N LYS A 189 0.82 2.64 -24.91
CA LYS A 189 2.12 3.11 -25.33
C LYS A 189 2.99 1.90 -25.67
N SER A 190 3.83 2.01 -26.69
CA SER A 190 4.69 0.90 -27.08
C SER A 190 6.05 1.43 -27.49
N VAL A 191 7.09 0.83 -26.94
CA VAL A 191 8.48 1.10 -27.30
C VAL A 191 9.03 -0.17 -27.92
N ARG A 192 9.20 -0.15 -29.24
CA ARG A 192 9.68 -1.31 -30.04
C ARG A 192 11.14 -1.65 -29.77
N ASN A 193 11.93 -0.66 -29.39
CA ASN A 193 13.34 -0.82 -29.10
C ASN A 193 13.75 0.24 -28.07
N LEU A 194 14.02 -0.19 -26.83
CA LEU A 194 14.42 0.71 -25.75
C LEU A 194 15.80 1.34 -25.97
N ARG A 195 16.62 0.75 -26.83
CA ARG A 195 17.93 1.30 -27.21
C ARG A 195 17.81 2.51 -28.13
N GLU A 196 16.65 2.73 -28.73
CA GLU A 196 16.36 3.93 -29.56
C GLU A 196 15.88 5.12 -28.73
N LEU A 197 15.60 4.92 -27.43
CA LEU A 197 15.36 6.05 -26.54
C LEU A 197 16.63 6.91 -26.44
N PRO A 198 16.51 8.24 -26.26
CA PRO A 198 17.68 9.12 -26.15
C PRO A 198 18.70 8.58 -25.15
N HIS A 199 20.00 8.65 -25.45
CA HIS A 199 21.06 8.12 -24.57
C HIS A 199 21.05 8.73 -23.15
N SER A 200 20.46 9.91 -22.96
CA SER A 200 20.22 10.52 -21.65
C SER A 200 19.10 9.85 -20.83
N GLN A 201 18.33 8.97 -21.46
CA GLN A 201 17.14 8.29 -20.92
C GLN A 201 17.22 6.76 -21.07
N SER A 202 18.25 6.22 -21.71
CA SER A 202 18.39 4.78 -21.93
C SER A 202 19.66 4.27 -21.27
N PHE A 203 19.51 3.19 -20.52
CA PHE A 203 20.61 2.33 -20.08
C PHE A 203 20.54 0.97 -20.77
N SER A 204 20.11 0.99 -22.04
CA SER A 204 19.93 -0.18 -22.89
C SER A 204 18.93 -1.16 -22.27
N ASP A 205 19.35 -2.41 -22.05
CA ASP A 205 18.49 -3.50 -21.59
C ASP A 205 18.69 -3.78 -20.09
N ILE A 206 19.53 -2.99 -19.40
CA ILE A 206 19.93 -3.19 -17.99
C ILE A 206 18.81 -2.68 -17.08
N MET A 207 17.63 -3.30 -17.12
CA MET A 207 16.51 -2.98 -16.23
C MET A 207 16.36 -4.05 -15.16
N SER A 208 16.49 -3.60 -13.91
CA SER A 208 16.52 -4.47 -12.74
C SER A 208 15.36 -4.21 -11.77
N SER A 209 14.65 -3.09 -11.87
CA SER A 209 13.40 -2.84 -11.13
C SER A 209 12.47 -1.83 -11.81
N ILE A 210 11.23 -1.75 -11.35
CA ILE A 210 10.19 -0.87 -11.91
C ILE A 210 9.26 -0.33 -10.82
N LYS A 211 8.95 0.97 -10.88
CA LYS A 211 7.85 1.60 -10.15
C LYS A 211 6.69 1.91 -11.08
N ILE A 212 5.47 1.65 -10.63
CA ILE A 212 4.23 2.07 -11.26
C ILE A 212 3.58 3.08 -10.33
N VAL A 213 3.44 4.32 -10.80
CA VAL A 213 2.96 5.45 -10.00
C VAL A 213 1.66 5.97 -10.61
N PRO A 214 0.50 5.52 -10.11
CA PRO A 214 -0.79 6.04 -10.52
C PRO A 214 -0.98 7.46 -10.01
N LEU A 215 -1.22 8.41 -10.91
CA LEU A 215 -1.32 9.81 -10.53
C LEU A 215 -2.67 10.09 -9.86
N GLY A 216 -2.62 10.85 -8.79
CA GLY A 216 -3.78 11.17 -7.96
C GLY A 216 -3.52 12.37 -7.07
N VAL A 217 -4.61 12.84 -6.46
CA VAL A 217 -4.59 13.87 -5.43
C VAL A 217 -4.90 13.19 -4.10
N PHE A 218 -4.04 13.38 -3.11
CA PHE A 218 -4.14 12.75 -1.81
C PHE A 218 -4.34 13.81 -0.73
N ARG A 219 -5.34 13.60 0.11
CA ARG A 219 -5.58 14.46 1.27
C ARG A 219 -4.88 13.87 2.48
N VAL A 220 -4.00 14.65 3.09
CA VAL A 220 -3.18 14.25 4.23
C VAL A 220 -3.58 15.07 5.45
N LEU A 221 -3.99 14.40 6.51
CA LEU A 221 -4.16 15.01 7.82
C LEU A 221 -2.85 14.88 8.60
N ILE A 222 -2.18 15.99 8.88
CA ILE A 222 -1.01 16.04 9.76
C ILE A 222 -1.52 16.29 11.17
N VAL A 223 -1.30 15.32 12.06
CA VAL A 223 -1.65 15.44 13.47
C VAL A 223 -0.39 15.74 14.25
N VAL A 224 -0.43 16.83 15.01
CA VAL A 224 0.71 17.37 15.75
C VAL A 224 0.41 17.34 17.24
N GLY A 225 1.24 16.63 18.00
CA GLY A 225 1.14 16.57 19.46
C GLY A 225 2.01 17.61 20.17
N ASP A 226 3.07 18.10 19.53
CA ASP A 226 3.97 19.08 20.13
C ASP A 226 4.62 19.98 19.07
N ASN A 227 5.29 21.05 19.51
CA ASN A 227 5.91 22.02 18.60
C ASN A 227 7.40 21.74 18.28
N LEU A 228 7.95 20.59 18.66
CA LEU A 228 9.37 20.27 18.41
C LEU A 228 9.61 19.55 17.09
N THR A 229 8.64 18.77 16.62
CA THR A 229 8.77 18.04 15.36
C THR A 229 8.87 18.99 14.15
N GLY A 230 9.84 18.74 13.28
CA GLY A 230 9.97 19.45 12.00
C GLY A 230 9.13 18.86 10.85
N GLU A 231 8.45 17.74 11.07
CA GLU A 231 7.68 17.02 10.03
C GLU A 231 6.58 17.88 9.36
N PRO A 232 5.78 18.68 10.09
CA PRO A 232 4.69 19.46 9.46
C PRO A 232 5.20 20.42 8.39
N ALA A 233 6.31 21.11 8.65
CA ALA A 233 6.91 22.06 7.72
C ALA A 233 7.46 21.36 6.47
N VAL A 234 8.09 20.18 6.64
CA VAL A 234 8.56 19.36 5.52
C VAL A 234 7.37 18.92 4.66
N LEU A 235 6.36 18.28 5.26
CA LEU A 235 5.18 17.78 4.55
C LEU A 235 4.45 18.89 3.80
N GLN A 236 4.15 20.02 4.45
CA GLN A 236 3.43 21.12 3.81
C GLN A 236 4.19 21.75 2.63
N SER A 237 5.53 21.60 2.57
CA SER A 237 6.33 22.03 1.42
C SER A 237 6.20 21.10 0.21
N LEU A 238 5.78 19.84 0.42
CA LEU A 238 5.67 18.79 -0.59
C LEU A 238 4.27 18.78 -1.21
N THR A 239 3.92 19.80 -1.98
CA THR A 239 2.61 19.86 -2.67
C THR A 239 2.55 18.96 -3.91
N THR A 240 3.71 18.68 -4.52
CA THR A 240 3.86 17.70 -5.60
C THR A 240 5.15 16.89 -5.42
N LEU A 241 5.08 15.58 -5.65
CA LEU A 241 6.24 14.69 -5.59
C LEU A 241 6.04 13.51 -6.56
N GLU A 242 6.98 13.33 -7.50
CA GLU A 242 6.91 12.27 -8.54
C GLU A 242 5.55 12.21 -9.28
N GLY A 243 4.94 13.38 -9.51
CA GLY A 243 3.64 13.52 -10.20
C GLY A 243 2.40 13.33 -9.29
N LEU A 244 2.59 12.91 -8.04
CA LEU A 244 1.53 12.84 -7.03
C LEU A 244 1.28 14.24 -6.46
N GLU A 245 0.01 14.57 -6.21
CA GLU A 245 -0.38 15.85 -5.61
C GLU A 245 -0.89 15.64 -4.18
N PHE A 246 -0.50 16.54 -3.26
CA PHE A 246 -0.85 16.44 -1.85
C PHE A 246 -1.55 17.70 -1.34
N GLN A 247 -2.63 17.49 -0.59
CA GLN A 247 -3.40 18.54 0.08
C GLN A 247 -3.37 18.29 1.57
N TYR A 248 -2.85 19.27 2.32
CA TYR A 248 -2.63 19.11 3.76
C TYR A 248 -3.70 19.81 4.58
N THR A 249 -4.07 19.20 5.69
CA THR A 249 -4.68 19.88 6.84
C THR A 249 -3.84 19.54 8.06
N THR A 250 -3.47 20.54 8.85
CA THR A 250 -2.73 20.32 10.09
C THR A 250 -3.63 20.60 11.27
N VAL A 251 -3.61 19.70 12.26
CA VAL A 251 -4.33 19.85 13.51
C VAL A 251 -3.36 19.66 14.66
N HIS A 252 -3.43 20.55 15.65
CA HIS A 252 -2.74 20.40 16.91
C HIS A 252 -3.74 19.79 17.89
N ILE A 253 -3.34 18.76 18.64
CA ILE A 253 -4.27 18.03 19.51
C ILE A 253 -3.92 18.09 21.00
N ASN A 254 -2.77 18.68 21.33
CA ASN A 254 -2.30 18.85 22.70
C ASN A 254 -2.51 20.31 23.15
N ASP A 255 -3.40 20.50 24.11
CA ASP A 255 -3.69 21.80 24.74
C ASP A 255 -2.82 22.09 25.96
N ASN A 256 -2.02 21.13 26.43
CA ASN A 256 -1.19 21.29 27.61
C ASN A 256 0.12 22.03 27.29
N PRO A 257 0.31 23.28 27.78
CA PRO A 257 1.54 24.02 27.54
C PRO A 257 2.77 23.42 28.25
N ASP A 258 2.58 22.71 29.36
CA ASP A 258 3.67 22.03 30.08
C ASP A 258 4.19 20.83 29.28
N ASN A 259 3.33 20.29 28.41
CA ASN A 259 3.66 19.22 27.48
C ASN A 259 3.95 19.75 26.07
N ARG A 260 4.44 20.99 25.95
CA ARG A 260 4.83 21.66 24.69
C ARG A 260 3.69 21.85 23.67
N GLY A 261 2.44 21.75 24.11
CA GLY A 261 1.24 22.04 23.31
C GLY A 261 0.97 23.53 23.12
N ASP A 262 -0.08 23.83 22.36
CA ASP A 262 -0.60 25.20 22.18
C ASP A 262 -2.13 25.22 22.38
N PRO A 263 -2.62 25.62 23.57
CA PRO A 263 -4.06 25.60 23.88
C PRO A 263 -4.91 26.47 22.96
N ASN A 264 -4.32 27.46 22.27
CA ASN A 264 -5.08 28.31 21.35
C ASN A 264 -5.41 27.60 20.04
N ASN A 265 -4.64 26.57 19.69
CA ASN A 265 -4.74 25.85 18.42
C ASN A 265 -5.18 24.38 18.61
N ALA A 266 -5.16 23.89 19.84
CA ALA A 266 -5.51 22.52 20.17
C ALA A 266 -6.99 22.23 19.87
N ILE A 267 -7.24 21.12 19.19
CA ILE A 267 -8.57 20.57 18.94
C ILE A 267 -8.61 19.09 19.24
N LYS A 268 -9.77 18.62 19.67
CA LYS A 268 -10.06 17.18 19.79
C LYS A 268 -10.03 16.51 18.42
N LEU A 269 -9.29 15.42 18.27
CA LEU A 269 -9.21 14.70 16.99
C LEU A 269 -10.58 14.13 16.59
N SER A 270 -11.45 13.82 17.55
CA SER A 270 -12.84 13.40 17.33
C SER A 270 -13.68 14.45 16.61
N ASN A 271 -13.28 15.73 16.63
CA ASN A 271 -13.95 16.81 15.88
C ASN A 271 -13.55 16.83 14.40
N VAL A 272 -12.51 16.08 14.02
CA VAL A 272 -12.05 15.97 12.63
C VAL A 272 -12.76 14.81 11.96
N THR A 273 -13.41 15.06 10.82
CA THR A 273 -14.02 14.00 10.02
C THR A 273 -12.94 13.25 9.25
N LEU A 274 -12.38 12.19 9.84
CA LEU A 274 -11.24 11.44 9.28
C LEU A 274 -11.50 10.87 7.86
N SER A 275 -12.76 10.58 7.51
CA SER A 275 -13.12 10.12 6.16
C SER A 275 -12.94 11.17 5.04
N ASN A 276 -12.59 12.42 5.39
CA ASN A 276 -12.22 13.45 4.43
C ASN A 276 -10.79 13.29 3.90
N TYR A 277 -9.99 12.41 4.51
CA TYR A 277 -8.57 12.22 4.22
C TYR A 277 -8.31 10.85 3.60
N ASP A 278 -7.18 10.72 2.92
CA ASP A 278 -6.63 9.47 2.41
C ASP A 278 -5.57 8.91 3.35
N ILE A 279 -4.78 9.83 3.94
CA ILE A 279 -3.65 9.54 4.81
C ILE A 279 -3.78 10.36 6.10
N ILE A 280 -3.53 9.73 7.25
CA ILE A 280 -3.28 10.42 8.52
C ILE A 280 -1.80 10.25 8.84
N TRP A 281 -1.13 11.35 9.17
CA TRP A 281 0.27 11.39 9.53
C TRP A 281 0.40 11.83 10.99
N PHE A 282 0.65 10.89 11.88
CA PHE A 282 1.05 11.18 13.26
C PHE A 282 2.54 11.50 13.26
N THR A 283 2.87 12.75 13.58
CA THR A 283 4.26 13.13 13.90
C THR A 283 4.70 12.45 15.20
N TRP A 284 5.99 12.52 15.55
CA TRP A 284 6.57 11.81 16.70
C TRP A 284 5.64 11.77 17.95
N PHE A 285 5.35 12.93 18.52
CA PHE A 285 4.55 13.03 19.73
C PHE A 285 3.03 13.06 19.55
N ALA A 286 2.54 12.80 18.35
CA ALA A 286 1.15 13.09 18.01
C ALA A 286 0.13 12.16 18.68
N THR A 287 0.54 10.99 19.17
CA THR A 287 -0.38 10.06 19.84
C THR A 287 -0.34 10.21 21.37
N GLY A 288 0.75 10.73 21.92
CA GLY A 288 0.95 10.98 23.34
C GLY A 288 2.42 11.07 23.71
N HIS A 289 2.72 11.66 24.87
CA HIS A 289 4.01 11.60 25.56
C HIS A 289 3.95 12.21 26.96
N ASP A 290 5.04 12.01 27.71
CA ASP A 290 5.21 12.52 29.08
C ASP A 290 4.03 12.11 29.99
N GLY A 291 3.56 10.88 29.82
CA GLY A 291 2.44 10.30 30.57
C GLY A 291 1.04 10.66 30.06
N GLU A 292 0.91 11.45 29.00
CA GLU A 292 -0.38 11.86 28.44
C GLU A 292 -0.70 11.14 27.12
N TYR A 293 -1.98 10.84 26.91
CA TYR A 293 -2.50 10.19 25.70
C TYR A 293 -3.47 11.13 24.97
N PHE A 294 -3.09 11.60 23.79
CA PHE A 294 -3.78 12.72 23.14
C PHE A 294 -4.92 12.32 22.19
N VAL A 295 -4.95 11.06 21.75
CA VAL A 295 -5.89 10.59 20.71
C VAL A 295 -7.01 9.69 21.23
N GLU A 296 -7.18 9.60 22.55
CA GLU A 296 -8.20 8.77 23.21
C GLU A 296 -9.61 9.01 22.68
N ASP A 297 -9.95 10.27 22.41
CA ASP A 297 -11.26 10.66 21.90
C ASP A 297 -11.54 10.16 20.47
N ALA A 298 -10.51 9.66 19.77
CA ALA A 298 -10.56 9.26 18.38
C ALA A 298 -10.11 7.81 18.11
N ASP A 299 -9.78 6.99 19.11
CA ASP A 299 -9.27 5.62 18.93
C ASP A 299 -10.10 4.78 17.96
N ASP A 300 -11.41 4.69 18.20
CA ASP A 300 -12.32 3.92 17.36
C ASP A 300 -12.49 4.54 15.97
N ALA A 301 -12.41 5.87 15.86
CA ALA A 301 -12.49 6.56 14.59
C ALA A 301 -11.24 6.29 13.73
N ILE A 302 -10.06 6.23 14.33
CA ILE A 302 -8.79 5.88 13.67
C ILE A 302 -8.83 4.42 13.19
N LYS A 303 -9.21 3.49 14.06
CA LYS A 303 -9.38 2.07 13.70
C LYS A 303 -10.40 1.89 12.58
N ASP A 304 -11.52 2.61 12.62
CA ASP A 304 -12.53 2.55 11.56
C ASP A 304 -12.06 3.18 10.25
N PHE A 305 -11.31 4.28 10.31
CA PHE A 305 -10.67 4.92 9.15
C PHE A 305 -9.75 3.94 8.41
N VAL A 306 -8.82 3.30 9.13
CA VAL A 306 -7.90 2.33 8.52
C VAL A 306 -8.66 1.11 8.02
N ARG A 307 -9.59 0.57 8.82
CA ARG A 307 -10.43 -0.57 8.41
C ARG A 307 -11.16 -0.35 7.09
N LYS A 308 -11.58 0.90 6.81
CA LYS A 308 -12.29 1.30 5.59
C LYS A 308 -11.36 1.64 4.42
N GLY A 309 -10.05 1.54 4.57
CA GLY A 309 -9.07 1.74 3.50
C GLY A 309 -8.19 2.97 3.65
N GLY A 310 -8.31 3.73 4.75
CA GLY A 310 -7.39 4.81 5.08
C GLY A 310 -5.99 4.29 5.41
N VAL A 311 -4.98 5.14 5.27
CA VAL A 311 -3.60 4.82 5.62
C VAL A 311 -3.14 5.71 6.77
N VAL A 312 -2.58 5.11 7.82
CA VAL A 312 -1.99 5.85 8.94
C VAL A 312 -0.48 5.67 8.90
N TRP A 313 0.23 6.79 8.98
CA TRP A 313 1.63 6.83 9.34
C TRP A 313 1.79 7.23 10.80
N THR A 314 2.75 6.62 11.47
CA THR A 314 3.29 7.09 12.74
C THR A 314 4.81 7.20 12.66
N SER A 315 5.34 8.37 13.01
CA SER A 315 6.74 8.48 13.43
C SER A 315 6.91 7.81 14.80
N ALA A 316 8.09 7.88 15.44
CA ALA A 316 8.25 7.22 16.75
C ALA A 316 7.30 7.78 17.81
N MET A 317 6.99 6.98 18.82
CA MET A 317 6.02 7.26 19.88
C MET A 317 6.74 7.08 21.21
N ASP A 318 6.39 7.87 22.22
CA ASP A 318 7.00 7.74 23.55
C ASP A 318 6.54 6.43 24.23
N ASN A 319 7.45 5.77 24.94
CA ASN A 319 7.18 4.55 25.68
C ASN A 319 6.48 4.77 27.03
N ASN A 320 6.35 6.03 27.48
CA ASN A 320 5.89 6.38 28.83
C ASN A 320 4.42 6.80 28.96
N ILE A 321 3.57 6.56 27.95
CA ILE A 321 2.17 6.98 27.94
C ILE A 321 1.34 6.10 28.90
N VAL A 322 0.73 6.71 29.93
CA VAL A 322 0.09 5.98 31.05
C VAL A 322 -1.45 5.95 30.90
N PRO A 323 -2.14 4.87 31.28
CA PRO A 323 -3.60 4.83 31.37
C PRO A 323 -4.16 5.83 32.41
N PRO A 324 -5.24 6.57 32.12
CA PRO A 324 -5.80 7.60 33.01
C PRO A 324 -6.67 7.03 34.14
N ASP A 325 -6.56 5.74 34.46
CA ASP A 325 -7.46 5.06 35.40
C ASP A 325 -7.12 5.31 36.88
N GLY A 326 -6.00 5.97 37.17
CA GLY A 326 -5.55 6.29 38.52
C GLY A 326 -5.24 5.06 39.39
N VAL A 327 -5.31 3.85 38.83
CA VAL A 327 -5.05 2.57 39.51
C VAL A 327 -3.71 2.00 39.06
N HIS A 328 -3.35 2.19 37.78
CA HIS A 328 -2.11 1.69 37.18
C HIS A 328 -1.06 2.81 37.00
N ALA A 329 -1.14 3.90 37.78
CA ALA A 329 -0.22 5.03 37.74
C ALA A 329 1.26 4.68 38.04
N SER A 330 1.55 3.45 38.47
CA SER A 330 2.89 2.92 38.71
C SER A 330 3.26 1.73 37.81
N GLU A 331 2.38 1.34 36.88
CA GLU A 331 2.63 0.26 35.94
C GLU A 331 2.91 0.87 34.56
N THR A 332 4.10 0.61 34.03
CA THR A 332 4.55 1.04 32.70
C THR A 332 3.83 0.22 31.62
N ALA A 333 2.52 0.44 31.46
CA ALA A 333 1.75 -0.14 30.38
C ALA A 333 1.50 0.96 29.36
N TRP A 334 2.28 0.96 28.28
CA TRP A 334 2.08 1.83 27.13
C TRP A 334 0.63 1.79 26.66
N ARG A 335 0.05 2.95 26.33
CA ARG A 335 -1.30 3.07 25.76
C ARG A 335 -1.27 3.45 24.29
N GLY A 336 -1.89 2.63 23.44
CA GLY A 336 -1.98 2.88 22.00
C GLY A 336 -3.22 2.23 21.35
N ASP A 337 -4.39 2.45 21.95
CA ASP A 337 -5.68 1.88 21.52
C ASP A 337 -6.16 2.36 20.13
N TRP A 338 -5.48 3.37 19.56
CA TRP A 338 -5.61 3.80 18.17
C TRP A 338 -5.10 2.75 17.17
N LEU A 339 -4.22 1.84 17.62
CA LEU A 339 -3.89 0.57 16.98
C LEU A 339 -4.84 -0.53 17.49
N PRO A 340 -5.10 -1.59 16.69
CA PRO A 340 -5.94 -2.72 17.11
C PRO A 340 -5.16 -3.69 18.04
N VAL A 341 -4.61 -3.16 19.14
CA VAL A 341 -3.70 -3.87 20.08
C VAL A 341 -4.36 -5.07 20.76
N ASP A 342 -5.68 -5.07 20.89
CA ASP A 342 -6.49 -6.17 21.41
C ASP A 342 -6.42 -7.44 20.54
N ARG A 343 -6.20 -7.26 19.23
CA ARG A 343 -6.07 -8.35 18.25
C ARG A 343 -4.65 -8.56 17.78
N HIS A 344 -3.89 -7.47 17.74
CA HIS A 344 -2.55 -7.42 17.23
C HIS A 344 -1.63 -6.78 18.27
N PRO A 345 -1.22 -7.56 19.30
CA PRO A 345 -0.43 -7.03 20.41
C PRO A 345 0.88 -6.43 19.92
N ILE A 346 1.17 -5.23 20.38
CA ILE A 346 2.39 -4.48 20.13
C ILE A 346 2.55 -3.49 21.28
N ASP A 347 3.78 -3.24 21.69
CA ASP A 347 4.11 -2.26 22.72
C ASP A 347 5.23 -1.34 22.22
N VAL A 348 5.45 -0.20 22.86
CA VAL A 348 6.62 0.65 22.62
C VAL A 348 7.60 0.52 23.76
N VAL A 349 8.89 0.41 23.44
CA VAL A 349 9.97 0.35 24.45
C VAL A 349 10.88 1.56 24.34
N GLY A 350 11.31 2.03 25.51
CA GLY A 350 12.30 3.09 25.64
C GLY A 350 13.62 2.67 25.01
N ALA A 351 14.11 3.42 24.02
CA ALA A 351 15.33 3.04 23.30
C ALA A 351 16.14 4.24 22.82
N GLU A 352 17.46 4.13 22.91
CA GLU A 352 18.36 5.07 22.24
C GLU A 352 18.45 4.78 20.74
N ASP A 353 18.99 5.75 20.01
CA ASP A 353 19.32 5.64 18.60
C ASP A 353 20.12 4.37 18.29
N ALA A 354 19.84 3.75 17.15
CA ALA A 354 20.58 2.59 16.68
C ALA A 354 20.69 2.51 15.17
N ASN A 355 21.74 1.81 14.75
CA ASN A 355 21.84 1.32 13.39
C ASN A 355 20.71 0.35 13.06
N VAL A 356 20.33 0.34 11.79
CA VAL A 356 19.17 -0.38 11.31
C VAL A 356 19.47 -1.17 10.05
N THR A 357 18.84 -2.33 9.92
CA THR A 357 18.87 -3.15 8.72
C THR A 357 17.49 -3.15 8.06
N ILE A 358 17.43 -2.73 6.79
CA ILE A 358 16.22 -2.79 5.98
C ILE A 358 15.95 -4.27 5.61
N THR A 359 14.74 -4.76 5.87
CA THR A 359 14.34 -6.13 5.51
C THR A 359 14.01 -6.26 4.02
N GLU A 360 13.83 -7.48 3.52
CA GLU A 360 13.36 -7.69 2.14
C GLU A 360 12.00 -7.02 1.89
N ASP A 361 11.09 -7.07 2.86
CA ASP A 361 9.79 -6.40 2.78
C ASP A 361 9.96 -4.87 2.79
N GLY A 362 10.90 -4.34 3.57
CA GLY A 362 11.27 -2.92 3.56
C GLY A 362 11.84 -2.45 2.22
N GLN A 363 12.65 -3.26 1.55
CA GLN A 363 13.18 -2.93 0.22
C GLN A 363 12.07 -2.83 -0.84
N LYS A 364 11.06 -3.72 -0.75
CA LYS A 364 9.92 -3.75 -1.68
C LYS A 364 9.05 -2.50 -1.63
N THR A 365 9.00 -1.80 -0.49
CA THR A 365 8.22 -0.54 -0.36
C THR A 365 8.82 0.58 -1.21
N GLY A 366 10.15 0.61 -1.32
CA GLY A 366 10.90 1.74 -1.87
C GLY A 366 11.04 2.92 -0.91
N MET A 367 10.55 2.84 0.34
CA MET A 367 10.67 3.93 1.33
C MET A 367 12.11 4.37 1.59
N PHE A 368 13.09 3.49 1.33
CA PHE A 368 14.50 3.75 1.59
C PHE A 368 15.30 4.08 0.31
N THR A 369 14.66 4.02 -0.86
CA THR A 369 15.34 4.14 -2.15
C THR A 369 14.63 5.05 -3.16
N TRP A 370 13.35 5.37 -2.97
CA TRP A 370 12.56 6.11 -3.94
C TRP A 370 11.59 7.14 -3.32
N PRO A 371 11.57 8.41 -3.82
CA PRO A 371 12.39 8.95 -4.91
C PRO A 371 13.86 9.20 -4.59
N HIS A 372 14.25 9.11 -3.33
CA HIS A 372 15.61 9.40 -2.89
C HIS A 372 16.27 8.17 -2.29
N LYS A 373 17.51 7.87 -2.69
CA LYS A 373 18.32 6.88 -1.98
C LYS A 373 18.70 7.42 -0.61
N ILE A 374 18.37 6.66 0.44
CA ILE A 374 18.64 7.04 1.82
C ILE A 374 19.82 6.24 2.34
N ASN A 375 20.74 6.91 3.04
CA ASN A 375 21.66 6.22 3.94
C ASN A 375 20.97 6.08 5.30
N VAL A 376 20.49 4.87 5.61
CA VAL A 376 19.71 4.64 6.84
C VAL A 376 20.54 4.84 8.10
N ASP A 377 21.86 4.68 8.04
CA ASP A 377 22.78 4.92 9.15
C ASP A 377 22.88 6.40 9.54
N ASN A 378 22.38 7.31 8.70
CA ASN A 378 22.31 8.72 9.06
C ASN A 378 21.03 9.06 9.81
N LEU A 379 19.98 8.24 9.68
CA LEU A 379 18.70 8.50 10.33
C LEU A 379 18.87 8.38 11.84
N VAL A 380 18.29 9.33 12.57
CA VAL A 380 18.20 9.23 14.02
C VAL A 380 16.89 8.57 14.37
N THR A 381 16.98 7.55 15.20
CA THR A 381 15.85 6.78 15.69
C THR A 381 15.65 6.96 17.18
N ASP A 382 14.49 6.54 17.67
CA ASP A 382 14.13 6.61 19.08
C ASP A 382 13.32 5.37 19.48
N ASP A 383 12.58 5.48 20.59
CA ASP A 383 11.54 4.56 21.04
C ASP A 383 10.82 3.85 19.88
N HIS A 384 10.83 2.53 19.95
CA HIS A 384 10.39 1.67 18.86
C HIS A 384 9.39 0.64 19.34
N TRP A 385 8.65 0.10 18.38
CA TRP A 385 7.68 -0.94 18.66
C TRP A 385 8.34 -2.30 18.90
N VAL A 386 7.75 -3.10 19.78
CA VAL A 386 8.11 -4.49 20.00
C VAL A 386 6.85 -5.33 19.87
N THR A 387 6.93 -6.33 19.00
CA THR A 387 5.83 -7.29 18.81
C THR A 387 6.38 -8.64 18.37
N ASN A 388 5.69 -9.69 18.80
CA ASN A 388 5.85 -11.06 18.31
C ASN A 388 4.68 -11.50 17.42
N ASP A 389 3.71 -10.62 17.15
CA ASP A 389 2.59 -10.94 16.28
C ASP A 389 3.05 -10.97 14.81
N PRO A 390 2.94 -12.12 14.11
CA PRO A 390 3.35 -12.24 12.71
C PRO A 390 2.47 -11.46 11.73
N SER A 391 1.37 -10.84 12.17
CA SER A 391 0.55 -9.95 11.35
C SER A 391 1.27 -8.65 10.96
N TYR A 392 2.25 -8.24 11.78
CA TYR A 392 3.13 -7.11 11.47
C TYR A 392 4.25 -7.53 10.52
N GLN A 393 4.31 -6.84 9.39
CA GLN A 393 5.47 -6.86 8.51
C GLN A 393 6.56 -5.98 9.13
N LYS A 394 7.73 -6.56 9.33
CA LYS A 394 8.92 -5.82 9.78
C LYS A 394 9.58 -5.23 8.55
N LEU A 395 9.49 -3.92 8.37
CA LEU A 395 10.12 -3.21 7.25
C LEU A 395 11.59 -2.93 7.54
N VAL A 396 11.91 -2.64 8.80
CA VAL A 396 13.26 -2.35 9.27
C VAL A 396 13.42 -2.93 10.66
N VAL A 397 14.58 -3.49 10.95
CA VAL A 397 14.95 -4.02 12.27
C VAL A 397 16.22 -3.35 12.79
N ARG A 398 16.36 -3.27 14.11
CA ARG A 398 17.61 -2.80 14.73
C ARG A 398 18.72 -3.84 14.58
N GLU A 399 19.95 -3.37 14.44
CA GLU A 399 21.13 -4.25 14.38
C GLU A 399 21.50 -4.86 15.75
N ASP A 400 21.19 -4.16 16.84
CA ASP A 400 21.60 -4.53 18.20
C ASP A 400 20.79 -5.71 18.79
N ASN A 401 19.48 -5.76 18.53
CA ASN A 401 18.57 -6.72 19.13
C ASN A 401 17.55 -7.35 18.15
N GLY A 402 17.52 -6.92 16.88
CA GLY A 402 16.58 -7.41 15.87
C GLY A 402 15.11 -6.99 16.08
N GLY A 403 14.85 -6.08 17.02
CA GLY A 403 13.54 -5.48 17.27
C GLY A 403 13.06 -4.65 16.08
N PRO A 404 11.75 -4.63 15.79
CA PRO A 404 11.25 -3.89 14.64
C PRO A 404 11.27 -2.38 14.91
N ILE A 405 11.89 -1.63 14.02
CA ILE A 405 11.93 -0.16 14.09
C ILE A 405 11.07 0.48 13.00
N GLY A 406 10.79 -0.28 11.93
CA GLY A 406 9.79 0.03 10.93
C GLY A 406 8.79 -1.12 10.82
N ILE A 407 7.50 -0.80 10.85
CA ILE A 407 6.41 -1.78 10.84
C ILE A 407 5.36 -1.44 9.79
N GLN A 408 4.65 -2.46 9.33
CA GLN A 408 3.38 -2.31 8.64
C GLN A 408 2.39 -3.35 9.14
N LEU A 409 1.15 -2.92 9.38
CA LEU A 409 0.02 -3.78 9.70
C LEU A 409 -1.13 -3.49 8.74
N GLN A 410 -1.64 -4.51 8.06
CA GLN A 410 -2.89 -4.40 7.33
C GLN A 410 -4.06 -4.50 8.32
N TRP A 411 -4.98 -3.54 8.27
CA TRP A 411 -6.19 -3.57 9.09
C TRP A 411 -7.42 -3.25 8.24
N GLY A 412 -8.30 -4.24 8.08
CA GLY A 412 -9.36 -4.20 7.09
C GLY A 412 -8.80 -3.98 5.69
N ASP A 413 -9.27 -2.93 5.03
CA ASP A 413 -8.81 -2.57 3.69
C ASP A 413 -7.57 -1.67 3.68
N GLY A 414 -7.20 -1.04 4.81
CA GLY A 414 -6.14 -0.05 4.90
C GLY A 414 -4.90 -0.55 5.64
N TYR A 415 -4.00 0.38 5.95
CA TYR A 415 -2.71 0.07 6.56
C TYR A 415 -2.33 1.04 7.67
N TYR A 416 -1.75 0.49 8.73
CA TYR A 416 -0.86 1.22 9.62
C TYR A 416 0.57 1.01 9.14
N VAL A 417 1.34 2.08 9.06
CA VAL A 417 2.76 2.08 8.74
C VAL A 417 3.46 2.92 9.79
N GLY A 418 4.59 2.44 10.30
CA GLY A 418 5.37 3.18 11.29
C GLY A 418 6.86 3.05 11.04
N PHE A 419 7.60 4.09 11.42
CA PHE A 419 9.04 4.03 11.55
C PHE A 419 9.48 4.97 12.66
N ALA A 420 10.37 4.50 13.53
CA ALA A 420 10.77 5.23 14.73
C ALA A 420 11.72 6.40 14.47
N VAL A 421 11.46 7.23 13.45
CA VAL A 421 12.30 8.39 13.11
C VAL A 421 12.10 9.50 14.13
N ASP A 422 13.21 10.06 14.60
CA ASP A 422 13.22 11.26 15.44
C ASP A 422 13.36 12.51 14.56
N THR A 423 12.50 13.49 14.78
CA THR A 423 12.45 14.76 14.03
C THR A 423 12.37 15.99 14.94
N ARG A 424 12.69 15.85 16.23
CA ARG A 424 12.50 16.89 17.27
C ARG A 424 13.49 18.06 17.22
N ASP A 425 14.41 18.06 16.27
CA ASP A 425 15.28 19.20 16.01
C ASP A 425 15.58 19.36 14.52
N ALA A 426 16.14 20.51 14.17
CA ALA A 426 16.39 20.90 12.79
C ALA A 426 17.40 19.99 12.07
N HIS A 427 18.41 19.46 12.78
CA HIS A 427 19.38 18.55 12.19
C HIS A 427 18.74 17.20 11.88
N LYS A 428 18.05 16.62 12.87
CA LYS A 428 17.34 15.34 12.70
C LYS A 428 16.28 15.43 11.62
N THR A 429 15.50 16.52 11.58
CA THR A 429 14.53 16.79 10.51
C THR A 429 15.21 16.86 9.13
N ALA A 430 16.33 17.58 9.01
CA ALA A 430 17.03 17.71 7.73
C ALA A 430 17.53 16.36 7.20
N VAL A 431 17.98 15.48 8.10
CA VAL A 431 18.43 14.14 7.74
C VAL A 431 17.26 13.19 7.44
N ALA A 432 16.14 13.33 8.15
CA ALA A 432 14.92 12.55 7.92
C ALA A 432 14.12 12.98 6.68
N LYS A 433 14.36 14.19 6.15
CA LYS A 433 13.57 14.74 5.02
C LYS A 433 13.43 13.78 3.82
N PRO A 434 14.50 13.14 3.31
CA PRO A 434 14.36 12.16 2.22
C PRO A 434 13.47 10.96 2.60
N LEU A 435 13.50 10.52 3.86
CA LEU A 435 12.61 9.45 4.36
C LEU A 435 11.17 9.92 4.36
N ILE A 436 10.89 11.15 4.78
CA ILE A 436 9.55 11.73 4.76
C ILE A 436 9.01 11.79 3.33
N GLU A 437 9.83 12.26 2.37
CA GLU A 437 9.49 12.32 0.94
C GLU A 437 9.17 10.93 0.37
N ASN A 438 10.06 9.96 0.58
CA ASN A 438 9.86 8.58 0.14
C ASN A 438 8.65 7.91 0.79
N THR A 439 8.47 8.11 2.09
CA THR A 439 7.35 7.57 2.85
C THR A 439 6.04 8.13 2.32
N LEU A 440 5.96 9.44 2.08
CA LEU A 440 4.76 10.07 1.54
C LEU A 440 4.36 9.45 0.19
N CYS A 441 5.31 9.18 -0.69
CA CYS A 441 5.07 8.45 -1.93
C CYS A 441 4.59 7.01 -1.70
N TYR A 442 5.19 6.29 -0.74
CA TYR A 442 4.76 4.93 -0.40
C TYR A 442 3.33 4.90 0.16
N LEU A 443 3.00 5.79 1.10
CA LEU A 443 1.66 5.90 1.67
C LEU A 443 0.62 6.28 0.60
N ALA A 444 0.98 7.16 -0.35
CA ALA A 444 0.14 7.46 -1.50
C ALA A 444 -0.11 6.23 -2.37
N SER A 445 0.89 5.36 -2.58
CA SER A 445 0.74 4.11 -3.33
C SER A 445 -0.22 3.12 -2.64
N LEU A 446 -0.18 3.06 -1.30
CA LEU A 446 -1.13 2.27 -0.51
C LEU A 446 -2.52 2.88 -0.58
N ALA A 447 -2.64 4.18 -0.28
CA ALA A 447 -3.90 4.91 -0.28
C ALA A 447 -4.57 4.87 -1.65
N TRP A 448 -3.81 4.91 -2.75
CA TRP A 448 -4.35 4.75 -4.09
C TRP A 448 -5.10 3.42 -4.22
N GLN A 449 -4.55 2.33 -3.69
CA GLN A 449 -5.16 1.00 -3.75
C GLN A 449 -6.35 0.85 -2.80
N THR A 450 -6.32 1.51 -1.65
CA THR A 450 -7.20 1.18 -0.52
C THR A 450 -8.27 2.22 -0.25
N SER A 451 -7.97 3.50 -0.44
CA SER A 451 -8.81 4.63 -0.03
C SER A 451 -10.14 4.63 -0.79
N PRO A 452 -11.28 4.79 -0.09
CA PRO A 452 -12.59 5.01 -0.70
C PRO A 452 -12.67 6.23 -1.61
N ARG A 453 -11.77 7.20 -1.43
CA ARG A 453 -11.76 8.46 -2.19
C ARG A 453 -11.05 8.32 -3.53
N GLN A 454 -10.15 7.34 -3.64
CA GLN A 454 -9.38 7.11 -4.85
C GLN A 454 -10.25 6.41 -5.90
N PRO A 455 -9.94 6.57 -7.21
CA PRO A 455 -10.82 6.19 -8.33
C PRO A 455 -11.27 4.71 -8.34
N LEU A 456 -10.62 3.87 -7.54
CA LEU A 456 -10.86 2.46 -7.36
C LEU A 456 -12.11 2.09 -6.55
N LYS A 457 -12.49 2.93 -5.60
CA LYS A 457 -13.65 2.70 -4.70
C LYS A 457 -14.64 3.86 -4.70
N GLY A 458 -14.21 5.04 -5.16
CA GLY A 458 -15.02 6.25 -5.21
C GLY A 458 -15.76 6.40 -6.53
N ARG A 459 -17.09 6.44 -6.45
CA ARG A 459 -17.97 7.00 -7.48
C ARG A 459 -17.61 8.48 -7.74
N TYR A 460 -16.55 8.77 -8.48
CA TYR A 460 -16.38 10.09 -9.09
C TYR A 460 -17.12 10.14 -10.44
N ARG A 461 -18.45 9.96 -10.34
CA ARG A 461 -19.41 10.64 -11.19
C ARG A 461 -20.34 11.40 -10.25
N THR A 462 -20.39 12.72 -10.46
CA THR A 462 -21.38 13.71 -9.99
C THR A 462 -21.40 14.09 -8.50
N SER A 463 -20.71 15.18 -8.14
CA SER A 463 -21.26 16.27 -7.28
C SER A 463 -20.33 17.50 -7.21
N GLN A 464 -19.95 18.05 -8.36
CA GLN A 464 -19.58 19.45 -8.46
C GLN A 464 -20.45 20.06 -9.57
N ASN A 465 -21.08 21.19 -9.26
CA ASN A 465 -22.18 21.88 -9.95
C ASN A 465 -23.59 21.42 -9.52
N ASN A 466 -24.11 22.05 -8.46
CA ASN A 466 -25.50 22.53 -8.43
C ASN A 466 -25.81 23.55 -7.32
N ASP A 467 -24.83 24.25 -6.75
CA ASP A 467 -25.11 25.40 -5.85
C ASP A 467 -24.66 26.72 -6.48
N ILE A 468 -25.21 27.02 -7.66
CA ILE A 468 -25.51 28.39 -8.10
C ILE A 468 -26.79 28.32 -8.93
N MET A 469 -27.95 28.44 -8.29
CA MET A 469 -29.15 29.08 -8.83
C MET A 469 -30.15 29.34 -7.70
N PHE A 470 -30.43 30.64 -7.52
CA PHE A 470 -31.35 31.33 -6.61
C PHE A 470 -30.88 31.56 -5.18
#